data_AF-A0A943RMS9-F1
#
_entry.id   AF-A0A943RMS9-F1
#
_cell.length_a   1.000
_cell.length_b   1.000
_cell.length_c   1.000
_cell.angle_alpha   90.00
_cell.angle_beta   90.00
_cell.angle_gamma   90.00
#
_symmetry.space_group_name_H-M   'P 1'
#
loop_
_entity.id
_entity.type
_entity.pdbx_description
1 polymer ?
#
loop_
_entity_poly.entity_id
_entity_poly.type
_entity_poly.pdbx_seq_one_letter_code
_entity_poly.pdbx_strand_id
1 'polypeptide(L)' 'MAKKSVSKEIKARTTGDERDEVISSTTAEIEKKFGAGAIMRLGEGGPAFDIQAIPTGSLALDAALGIGGVPRGRIV' A
#
# COMPACT_ATOMS: atom_id res chain seq x y z
N MET A 1 -35.19 10.80 14.40
CA MET A 1 -33.76 11.13 14.30
C MET A 1 -33.24 10.60 12.95
N ALA A 2 -33.24 11.44 11.91
CA ALA A 2 -32.93 11.03 10.55
C ALA A 2 -31.42 10.79 10.37
N LYS A 3 -31.05 9.60 9.90
CA LYS A 3 -29.67 9.21 9.58
C LYS A 3 -29.29 9.94 8.29
N LYS A 4 -28.47 11.00 8.42
CA LYS A 4 -27.97 11.82 7.31
C LYS A 4 -27.21 10.91 6.33
N SER A 5 -27.75 10.76 5.13
CA SER A 5 -27.11 10.06 4.02
C SER A 5 -25.78 10.76 3.71
N VAL A 6 -24.70 9.99 3.71
CA VAL A 6 -23.38 10.47 3.32
C VAL A 6 -23.41 10.60 1.79
N SER A 7 -23.79 11.77 1.30
CA SER A 7 -23.66 12.13 -0.11
C SER A 7 -22.17 12.19 -0.45
N LYS A 8 -21.72 11.23 -1.25
CA LYS A 8 -20.34 11.15 -1.73
C LYS A 8 -20.13 12.25 -2.76
N GLU A 9 -19.61 13.40 -2.33
CA GLU A 9 -19.20 14.48 -3.24
C GLU A 9 -18.04 14.00 -4.11
N ILE A 10 -18.29 13.83 -5.41
CA ILE A 10 -17.25 13.54 -6.39
C ILE A 10 -16.61 14.88 -6.76
N LYS A 11 -15.49 15.22 -6.12
CA LYS A 11 -14.69 16.39 -6.53
C LYS A 11 -14.20 16.19 -7.96
N ALA A 12 -14.33 17.23 -8.79
CA ALA A 12 -13.76 17.24 -10.14
C ALA A 12 -12.23 17.04 -10.09
N ARG A 13 -11.62 16.60 -11.20
CA ARG A 13 -10.14 16.51 -11.35
C ARG A 13 -9.52 17.92 -11.26
N THR A 14 -9.36 18.41 -10.04
CA THR A 14 -8.54 19.58 -9.66
C THR A 14 -7.10 19.35 -10.13
N THR A 15 -6.27 20.30 -10.61
CA THR A 15 -4.92 20.08 -11.22
C THR A 15 -3.89 21.04 -10.61
N GLY A 16 -2.64 20.61 -10.38
CA GLY A 16 -1.59 21.47 -9.80
C GLY A 16 -1.55 21.43 -8.27
N ASP A 17 -1.12 22.52 -7.63
CA ASP A 17 -0.87 22.61 -6.18
C ASP A 17 -2.09 22.26 -5.31
N GLU A 18 -3.30 22.59 -5.79
CA GLU A 18 -4.56 22.23 -5.12
C GLU A 18 -4.77 20.70 -5.03
N ARG A 19 -4.21 19.90 -5.95
CA ARG A 19 -4.24 18.43 -5.84
C ARG A 19 -3.38 17.97 -4.66
N ASP A 20 -2.18 18.51 -4.54
CA ASP A 20 -1.18 18.04 -3.58
C ASP A 20 -1.56 18.40 -2.14
N GLU A 21 -2.19 19.56 -1.94
CA GLU A 21 -2.78 19.94 -0.64
C GLU A 21 -3.94 19.00 -0.24
N VAL A 22 -4.82 18.66 -1.18
CA VAL A 22 -5.92 17.72 -0.92
C VAL A 22 -5.39 16.30 -0.65
N ILE A 23 -4.36 15.86 -1.37
CA ILE A 23 -3.74 14.54 -1.18
C ILE A 23 -3.06 14.47 0.20
N SER A 24 -2.28 15.47 0.59
CA SER A 24 -1.58 15.49 1.88
C SER A 24 -2.54 15.53 3.08
N SER A 25 -3.57 16.38 3.02
CA SER A 25 -4.61 16.42 4.06
C SER A 25 -5.38 15.11 4.18
N THR A 26 -5.76 14.50 3.06
CA THR A 26 -6.45 13.20 3.06
C THR A 26 -5.55 12.08 3.59
N THR A 27 -4.27 12.08 3.24
CA THR A 27 -3.29 11.09 3.72
C THR A 27 -3.15 11.17 5.25
N ALA A 28 -3.03 12.39 5.79
CA ALA A 28 -2.97 12.61 7.23
C ALA A 28 -4.25 12.17 7.96
N GLU A 29 -5.42 12.38 7.34
CA GLU A 29 -6.69 11.86 7.89
C GLU A 29 -6.73 10.33 7.96
N ILE A 30 -6.23 9.64 6.94
CA ILE A 30 -6.18 8.18 6.88
C ILE A 30 -5.23 7.65 7.96
N GLU A 31 -4.02 8.21 8.07
CA GLU A 31 -3.06 7.82 9.10
C GLU A 31 -3.60 8.04 10.52
N LYS A 32 -4.30 9.15 10.76
CA LYS A 32 -4.93 9.40 12.07
C LYS A 32 -6.01 8.36 12.42
N LYS A 33 -6.76 7.89 11.43
CA LYS A 33 -7.89 6.96 11.64
C LYS A 33 -7.43 5.50 11.76
N PHE A 34 -6.41 5.09 11.01
CA PHE A 34 -6.01 3.69 10.85
C PHE A 34 -4.61 3.37 11.39
N GLY A 35 -3.87 4.39 11.84
CA GLY A 35 -2.49 4.27 12.35
C GLY A 35 -1.44 4.68 11.32
N ALA A 36 -0.22 4.88 11.81
CA ALA A 36 0.93 5.21 10.97
C ALA A 36 1.20 4.07 9.96
N GLY A 37 1.48 4.43 8.71
CA GLY A 37 1.73 3.46 7.64
C GLY A 37 0.48 2.81 7.05
N ALA A 38 -0.72 3.29 7.40
CA ALA A 38 -1.97 2.84 6.77
C ALA A 38 -2.07 3.24 5.29
N ILE A 39 -1.35 4.28 4.87
CA ILE A 39 -1.21 4.72 3.48
C ILE A 39 0.21 5.27 3.28
N MET A 40 0.85 4.93 2.17
CA MET A 40 2.21 5.37 1.84
C MET A 40 2.40 5.32 0.33
N ARG A 41 3.36 6.09 -0.20
CA ARG A 41 3.74 5.92 -1.60
C ARG A 41 4.57 4.65 -1.75
N LEU A 42 4.35 3.95 -2.87
CA LEU A 42 5.14 2.77 -3.20
C LEU A 42 6.63 3.17 -3.34
N GLY A 43 7.49 2.64 -2.48
CA GLY A 43 8.93 2.94 -2.44
C GLY A 43 9.35 4.01 -1.42
N GLU A 44 8.39 4.60 -0.70
CA GLU A 44 8.65 5.51 0.42
C GLU A 44 9.05 4.67 1.65
N GLY A 45 10.33 4.70 2.04
CA GLY A 45 10.88 3.89 3.15
C GLY A 45 12.12 3.05 2.84
N GLY A 46 12.73 3.20 1.66
CA GLY A 46 13.97 2.51 1.26
C GLY A 46 13.73 1.36 0.26
N PRO A 47 14.76 0.56 -0.08
CA PRO A 47 14.69 -0.53 -1.07
C PRO A 47 13.90 -1.76 -0.54
N ALA A 48 12.74 -1.52 0.06
CA ALA A 48 11.95 -2.48 0.84
C ALA A 48 11.00 -3.33 -0.02
N PHE A 49 11.42 -3.77 -1.21
CA PHE A 49 10.75 -4.84 -1.93
C PHE A 49 11.71 -5.93 -2.41
N ASP A 50 12.86 -6.10 -1.74
CA ASP A 50 13.55 -7.38 -1.82
C ASP A 50 12.61 -8.43 -1.20
N ILE A 51 11.97 -9.20 -2.07
CA ILE A 51 11.02 -10.24 -1.67
C ILE A 51 11.84 -11.28 -0.91
N GLN A 52 11.78 -11.22 0.42
CA GLN A 52 12.42 -12.23 1.23
C GLN A 52 11.76 -13.58 0.95
N ALA A 53 12.55 -14.54 0.47
CA ALA A 53 12.12 -15.89 0.21
C ALA A 53 12.63 -16.84 1.30
N ILE A 54 11.85 -17.87 1.61
CA ILE A 54 12.25 -19.01 2.44
C ILE A 54 12.57 -20.16 1.48
N PRO A 55 13.79 -20.73 1.50
CA PRO A 55 14.12 -21.86 0.64
C PRO A 55 13.19 -23.05 0.90
N THR A 56 12.74 -23.70 -0.17
CA THR A 56 11.90 -24.90 -0.07
C THR A 56 12.71 -26.15 0.29
N GLY A 57 14.04 -26.08 0.20
CA GLY A 57 14.95 -27.20 0.42
C GLY A 57 15.19 -28.05 -0.83
N SER A 58 14.55 -27.71 -1.95
CA SER A 58 14.82 -28.28 -3.27
C SER A 58 15.40 -27.20 -4.18
N LEU A 59 16.67 -27.37 -4.58
CA LEU A 59 17.35 -26.40 -5.45
C LEU A 59 16.62 -26.21 -6.79
N ALA A 60 16.07 -27.29 -7.35
CA ALA A 60 15.31 -27.23 -8.60
C ALA A 60 14.03 -26.39 -8.45
N LEU A 61 13.34 -26.51 -7.31
CA LEU A 61 12.11 -25.78 -7.05
C LEU A 61 12.40 -24.30 -6.73
N ASP A 62 13.42 -24.04 -5.92
CA ASP A 62 13.85 -22.68 -5.57
C ASP A 62 14.31 -21.90 -6.81
N ALA A 63 15.02 -22.59 -7.73
CA ALA A 63 15.42 -22.02 -9.02
C ALA A 63 14.21 -21.79 -9.95
N ALA A 64 13.25 -22.74 -10.00
CA ALA A 64 12.05 -22.60 -10.82
C ALA A 64 11.13 -21.47 -10.35
N LEU A 65 11.08 -21.20 -9.04
CA LEU A 65 10.34 -20.08 -8.45
C LEU A 65 11.00 -18.72 -8.75
N GLY A 66 12.26 -18.69 -9.18
CA GLY A 66 13.00 -17.51 -9.63
C GLY A 66 13.43 -16.55 -8.51
N ILE A 67 12.71 -16.53 -7.39
CA ILE A 67 13.04 -15.73 -6.20
C ILE A 67 13.84 -16.52 -5.15
N GLY A 68 14.18 -17.79 -5.42
CA GLY A 68 14.97 -18.63 -4.51
C GLY A 68 14.16 -19.28 -3.38
N GLY A 69 12.84 -19.37 -3.49
CA GLY A 69 11.98 -20.04 -2.51
C GLY A 69 10.57 -19.46 -2.42
N VAL A 70 9.88 -19.71 -1.31
CA VAL A 70 8.52 -19.20 -1.06
C VAL A 70 8.54 -17.80 -0.43
N PRO A 71 7.72 -16.85 -0.89
CA PRO A 71 7.81 -15.47 -0.44
C PRO A 71 7.19 -15.28 0.95
N ARG A 72 7.90 -14.56 1.82
CA ARG A 72 7.43 -14.24 3.17
C ARG A 72 6.25 -13.27 3.14
N GLY A 73 5.35 -13.44 4.11
CA GLY A 73 4.17 -12.57 4.28
C GLY A 73 3.13 -12.69 3.17
N ARG A 74 3.24 -13.72 2.32
CA ARG A 74 2.28 -14.05 1.27
C ARG A 74 1.71 -15.43 1.52
N ILE A 75 0.48 -15.64 1.07
CA ILE A 75 -0.17 -16.94 1.08
C ILE A 75 0.34 -17.71 -0.15
N VAL A 76 0.76 -18.96 0.06
CA VAL A 76 1.33 -19.86 -0.95
C VAL A 76 0.47 -21.11 -1.05
#